data_AF-A0A2S5QE12-F1
#
_entry.id   AF-A0A2S5QE12-F1
#
_cell.length_a   1.000
_cell.length_b   1.000
_cell.length_c   1.000
_cell.angle_alpha   90.00
_cell.angle_beta   90.00
_cell.angle_gamma   90.00
#
_symmetry.space_group_name_H-M   'P 1'
#
loop_
_entity.id
_entity.type
_entity.pdbx_description
1 polymer ?
#
loop_
_entity_poly.entity_id
_entity_poly.type
_entity_poly.pdbx_seq_one_letter_code
_entity_poly.pdbx_strand_id
1 'polypeptide(L)'
;MSNPLLHFAGLPKFNEIKPEHVGPAVDALIAEGRALVEELATSKEAPTWYNFAVKLEDHSEKLGRSWSQVGHMNAVVNSPALREAYNDNLAKLTDFYSDLSQDERLYAKFKAIQASMEFANLTPTQQKIINNEVRDFKLGGAELPAEQKARFKEVSEALSK
;
A
#
# COMPACT_ATOMS: atom_id res chain seq x y z
N MET A 1 -16.71 -19.77 -4.93
CA MET A 1 -15.75 -19.42 -6.00
C MET A 1 -14.71 -18.49 -5.39
N SER A 2 -13.43 -18.60 -5.78
CA SER A 2 -12.38 -17.67 -5.34
C SER A 2 -12.64 -16.29 -5.95
N ASN A 3 -12.39 -15.22 -5.19
CA ASN A 3 -12.52 -13.84 -5.68
C ASN A 3 -11.51 -13.58 -6.82
N PRO A 4 -11.92 -13.16 -8.03
CA PRO A 4 -11.01 -12.98 -9.17
C PRO A 4 -9.99 -11.84 -8.95
N LEU A 5 -10.29 -10.87 -8.10
CA LEU A 5 -9.39 -9.78 -7.74
C LEU A 5 -8.24 -10.23 -6.82
N LEU A 6 -8.33 -11.43 -6.25
CA LEU A 6 -7.28 -12.05 -5.43
C LEU A 6 -6.48 -13.11 -6.21
N HIS A 7 -6.65 -13.18 -7.52
CA HIS A 7 -5.92 -14.11 -8.38
C HIS A 7 -4.79 -13.40 -9.13
N PHE A 8 -3.55 -13.59 -8.65
CA PHE A 8 -2.37 -12.88 -9.14
C PHE A 8 -1.55 -13.64 -10.19
N ALA A 9 -2.01 -14.80 -10.64
CA ALA A 9 -1.35 -15.57 -11.71
C ALA A 9 -1.95 -15.21 -13.08
N GLY A 10 -1.07 -14.92 -14.04
CA GLY A 10 -1.45 -14.59 -15.41
C GLY A 10 -2.11 -13.21 -15.55
N LEU A 11 -2.97 -13.09 -16.57
CA LEU A 11 -3.65 -11.83 -16.91
C LEU A 11 -4.91 -11.59 -16.05
N PRO A 12 -5.30 -10.33 -15.83
CA PRO A 12 -6.57 -9.96 -15.23
C PRO A 12 -7.79 -10.67 -15.85
N LYS A 13 -8.67 -11.20 -15.00
CA LYS A 13 -9.89 -11.92 -15.41
C LYS A 13 -11.08 -10.97 -15.49
N PHE A 14 -11.00 -9.93 -16.33
CA PHE A 14 -12.00 -8.86 -16.38
C PHE A 14 -13.44 -9.35 -16.59
N ASN A 15 -13.63 -10.44 -17.33
CA ASN A 15 -14.93 -11.06 -17.57
C ASN A 15 -15.55 -11.73 -16.34
N GLU A 16 -14.76 -12.03 -15.30
CA GLU A 16 -15.20 -12.65 -14.06
C GLU A 16 -15.43 -11.63 -12.93
N ILE A 17 -14.90 -10.39 -13.06
CA ILE A 17 -15.01 -9.36 -12.02
C ILE A 17 -16.42 -8.77 -12.00
N LYS A 18 -16.98 -8.64 -10.79
CA LYS A 18 -18.28 -8.05 -10.52
C LYS A 18 -18.18 -7.04 -9.38
N PRO A 19 -19.10 -6.07 -9.27
CA PRO A 19 -19.10 -5.10 -8.18
C PRO A 19 -19.05 -5.75 -6.79
N GLU A 20 -19.75 -6.86 -6.57
CA GLU A 20 -19.74 -7.57 -5.27
C GLU A 20 -18.38 -8.16 -4.87
N HIS A 21 -17.43 -8.26 -5.81
CA HIS A 21 -16.07 -8.76 -5.52
C HIS A 21 -15.14 -7.69 -4.94
N VAL A 22 -15.42 -6.40 -5.18
CA VAL A 22 -14.50 -5.30 -4.87
C VAL A 22 -14.26 -5.17 -3.38
N GLY A 23 -15.34 -5.01 -2.60
CA GLY A 23 -15.27 -4.86 -1.14
C GLY A 23 -14.51 -5.99 -0.46
N PRO A 24 -14.93 -7.27 -0.64
CA PRO A 24 -14.26 -8.40 -0.03
C PRO A 24 -12.77 -8.55 -0.42
N ALA A 25 -12.40 -8.18 -1.65
CA ALA A 25 -10.99 -8.23 -2.08
C ALA A 25 -10.15 -7.15 -1.39
N VAL A 26 -10.66 -5.91 -1.35
CA VAL A 26 -9.98 -4.78 -0.71
C VAL A 26 -9.87 -5.00 0.78
N ASP A 27 -10.92 -5.44 1.45
CA ASP A 27 -10.91 -5.72 2.89
C ASP A 27 -9.89 -6.82 3.25
N ALA A 28 -9.82 -7.89 2.45
CA ALA A 28 -8.85 -8.97 2.65
C ALA A 28 -7.40 -8.49 2.50
N LEU A 29 -7.12 -7.69 1.46
CA LEU A 29 -5.77 -7.17 1.21
C LEU A 29 -5.37 -6.13 2.25
N ILE A 30 -6.26 -5.22 2.65
CA ILE A 30 -5.98 -4.27 3.75
C ILE A 30 -5.70 -5.02 5.06
N ALA A 31 -6.46 -6.07 5.36
CA ALA A 31 -6.23 -6.88 6.56
C ALA A 31 -4.86 -7.59 6.52
N GLU A 32 -4.49 -8.19 5.39
CA GLU A 32 -3.16 -8.79 5.18
C GLU A 32 -2.06 -7.73 5.34
N GLY A 33 -2.24 -6.55 4.76
CA GLY A 33 -1.29 -5.44 4.82
C GLY A 33 -1.09 -4.90 6.22
N ARG A 34 -2.17 -4.67 6.98
CA ARG A 34 -2.09 -4.23 8.37
C ARG A 34 -1.38 -5.26 9.25
N ALA A 35 -1.64 -6.55 9.04
CA ALA A 35 -0.94 -7.62 9.77
C ALA A 35 0.55 -7.67 9.43
N LEU A 36 0.91 -7.55 8.14
CA LEU A 36 2.30 -7.52 7.70
C LEU A 36 3.05 -6.30 8.23
N VAL A 37 2.43 -5.12 8.19
CA VAL A 37 3.01 -3.89 8.74
C VAL A 37 3.31 -4.07 10.21
N GLU A 38 2.39 -4.65 11.00
CA GLU A 38 2.62 -4.88 12.42
C GLU A 38 3.76 -5.88 12.68
N GLU A 39 3.82 -6.99 11.91
CA GLU A 39 4.93 -7.95 11.96
C GLU A 39 6.28 -7.25 11.72
N LEU A 40 6.38 -6.48 10.65
CA LEU A 40 7.62 -5.85 10.22
C LEU A 40 8.05 -4.69 11.12
N ALA A 41 7.08 -3.88 11.56
CA ALA A 41 7.30 -2.74 12.44
C ALA A 41 7.80 -3.17 13.83
N THR A 42 7.31 -4.32 14.34
CA THR A 42 7.67 -4.82 15.67
C THR A 42 8.79 -5.86 15.68
N SER A 43 9.22 -6.32 14.51
CA SER A 43 10.35 -7.24 14.38
C SER A 43 11.61 -6.69 15.06
N LYS A 44 12.25 -7.54 15.87
CA LYS A 44 13.54 -7.23 16.52
C LYS A 44 14.73 -7.46 15.62
N GLU A 45 14.53 -8.11 14.47
CA GLU A 45 15.59 -8.30 13.48
C GLU A 45 15.98 -6.95 12.87
N ALA A 46 17.26 -6.83 12.52
CA ALA A 46 17.73 -5.70 11.73
C ALA A 46 17.04 -5.77 10.35
N PRO A 47 16.44 -4.66 9.87
CA PRO A 47 15.82 -4.64 8.56
C PRO A 47 16.87 -4.72 7.47
N THR A 48 16.57 -5.48 6.44
CA THR A 48 17.37 -5.70 5.24
C THR A 48 16.49 -5.50 4.02
N TRP A 49 17.09 -5.47 2.84
CA TRP A 49 16.31 -5.46 1.60
C TRP A 49 15.29 -6.61 1.54
N TYR A 50 15.71 -7.83 1.90
CA TYR A 50 14.89 -9.04 1.71
C TYR A 50 13.88 -9.30 2.84
N ASN A 51 14.27 -9.14 4.10
CA ASN A 51 13.38 -9.43 5.24
C ASN A 51 12.38 -8.30 5.55
N PHE A 52 12.51 -7.14 4.91
CA PHE A 52 11.67 -5.97 5.16
C PHE A 52 11.17 -5.32 3.87
N ALA A 53 12.05 -4.73 3.05
CA ALA A 53 11.64 -3.91 1.90
C ALA A 53 10.87 -4.74 0.85
N VAL A 54 11.40 -5.91 0.47
CA VAL A 54 10.74 -6.82 -0.48
C VAL A 54 9.37 -7.29 0.02
N LYS A 55 9.26 -7.62 1.32
CA LYS A 55 7.97 -8.07 1.88
C LYS A 55 6.89 -6.98 1.77
N LEU A 56 7.23 -5.73 2.08
CA LEU A 56 6.30 -4.60 1.90
C LEU A 56 5.93 -4.40 0.43
N GLU A 57 6.92 -4.43 -0.47
CA GLU A 57 6.71 -4.27 -1.91
C GLU A 57 5.80 -5.37 -2.49
N ASP A 58 6.04 -6.63 -2.12
CA ASP A 58 5.23 -7.78 -2.57
C ASP A 58 3.76 -7.61 -2.18
N HIS A 59 3.49 -7.09 -0.99
CA HIS A 59 2.13 -6.81 -0.55
C HIS A 59 1.52 -5.61 -1.27
N SER A 60 2.27 -4.51 -1.39
CA SER A 60 1.86 -3.32 -2.14
C SER A 60 1.50 -3.66 -3.59
N GLU A 61 2.26 -4.55 -4.23
CA GLU A 61 2.00 -5.01 -5.59
C GLU A 61 0.71 -5.83 -5.68
N LYS A 62 0.40 -6.71 -4.72
CA LYS A 62 -0.91 -7.41 -4.69
C LYS A 62 -2.07 -6.41 -4.63
N LEU A 63 -1.96 -5.42 -3.75
CA LEU A 63 -2.97 -4.39 -3.58
C LEU A 63 -3.12 -3.54 -4.85
N GLY A 64 -2.01 -3.07 -5.43
CA GLY A 64 -1.97 -2.29 -6.66
C GLY A 64 -2.53 -3.06 -7.86
N ARG A 65 -2.18 -4.34 -8.02
CA ARG A 65 -2.72 -5.20 -9.09
C ARG A 65 -4.21 -5.42 -8.95
N SER A 66 -4.71 -5.63 -7.73
CA SER A 66 -6.15 -5.75 -7.47
C SER A 66 -6.86 -4.42 -7.79
N TRP A 67 -6.38 -3.32 -7.24
CA TRP A 67 -7.02 -2.01 -7.38
C TRP A 67 -6.96 -1.45 -8.80
N SER A 68 -5.86 -1.67 -9.54
CA SER A 68 -5.75 -1.26 -10.94
C SER A 68 -6.82 -1.89 -11.83
N GLN A 69 -7.23 -3.14 -11.56
CA GLN A 69 -8.30 -3.81 -12.29
C GLN A 69 -9.65 -3.13 -12.02
N VAL A 70 -9.93 -2.81 -10.76
CA VAL A 70 -11.16 -2.10 -10.37
C VAL A 70 -11.18 -0.69 -10.97
N GLY A 71 -10.08 0.05 -10.87
CA GLY A 71 -9.93 1.39 -11.43
C GLY A 71 -10.08 1.41 -12.95
N HIS A 72 -9.52 0.42 -13.65
CA HIS A 72 -9.70 0.26 -15.09
C HIS A 72 -11.18 0.04 -15.44
N MET A 73 -11.86 -0.92 -14.78
CA MET A 73 -13.28 -1.16 -15.03
C MET A 73 -14.14 0.06 -14.73
N ASN A 74 -13.84 0.80 -13.66
CA ASN A 74 -14.52 2.04 -13.31
C ASN A 74 -14.36 3.09 -14.43
N ALA A 75 -13.23 3.11 -15.14
CA ALA A 75 -12.96 4.03 -16.24
C ALA A 75 -13.60 3.64 -17.59
N VAL A 76 -13.67 2.34 -17.92
CA VAL A 76 -14.04 1.90 -19.28
C VAL A 76 -15.38 1.17 -19.39
N VAL A 77 -15.90 0.64 -18.29
CA VAL A 77 -17.17 -0.13 -18.24
C VAL A 77 -17.96 0.20 -16.96
N ASN A 78 -18.09 1.50 -16.68
CA ASN A 78 -18.73 2.00 -15.47
C ASN A 78 -20.22 1.59 -15.37
N SER A 79 -20.69 1.32 -14.14
CA SER A 79 -22.10 1.14 -13.81
C SER A 79 -22.38 1.75 -12.43
N PRO A 80 -23.64 2.06 -12.06
CA PRO A 80 -23.96 2.57 -10.73
C PRO A 80 -23.42 1.68 -9.59
N ALA A 81 -23.62 0.36 -9.68
CA ALA A 81 -23.11 -0.58 -8.68
C ALA A 81 -21.58 -0.64 -8.63
N LEU A 82 -20.90 -0.57 -9.78
CA LEU A 82 -19.43 -0.53 -9.81
C LEU A 82 -18.88 0.78 -9.25
N ARG A 83 -19.54 1.91 -9.52
CA ARG A 83 -19.14 3.23 -9.02
C ARG A 83 -19.29 3.32 -7.51
N GLU A 84 -20.39 2.80 -6.96
CA GLU A 84 -20.61 2.69 -5.52
C GLU A 84 -19.52 1.83 -4.87
N ALA A 85 -19.30 0.62 -5.40
CA ALA A 85 -18.24 -0.26 -4.91
C ALA A 85 -16.84 0.36 -5.03
N TYR A 86 -16.55 1.12 -6.08
CA TYR A 86 -15.28 1.85 -6.24
C TYR A 86 -15.14 2.94 -5.17
N ASN A 87 -16.14 3.82 -5.01
CA ASN A 87 -16.07 4.95 -4.08
C ASN A 87 -15.93 4.48 -2.62
N ASP A 88 -16.70 3.47 -2.22
CA ASP A 88 -16.66 2.92 -0.86
C ASP A 88 -15.28 2.35 -0.49
N ASN A 89 -14.58 1.77 -1.48
CA ASN A 89 -13.28 1.15 -1.25
C ASN A 89 -12.11 2.11 -1.50
N LEU A 90 -12.28 3.15 -2.33
CA LEU A 90 -11.29 4.21 -2.48
C LEU A 90 -11.01 4.89 -1.13
N ALA A 91 -12.06 5.20 -0.35
CA ALA A 91 -11.90 5.80 0.97
C ALA A 91 -11.09 4.90 1.92
N LYS A 92 -11.37 3.59 1.94
CA LYS A 92 -10.63 2.61 2.77
C LYS A 92 -9.15 2.53 2.38
N LEU A 93 -8.87 2.57 1.08
CA LEU A 93 -7.49 2.54 0.57
C LEU A 93 -6.75 3.83 0.90
N THR A 94 -7.38 4.99 0.74
CA THR A 94 -6.80 6.27 1.17
C THR A 94 -6.45 6.23 2.65
N ASP A 95 -7.36 5.79 3.51
CA ASP A 95 -7.12 5.64 4.96
C ASP A 95 -5.93 4.72 5.25
N PHE A 96 -5.90 3.53 4.62
CA PHE A 96 -4.80 2.58 4.76
C PHE A 96 -3.45 3.18 4.32
N TYR A 97 -3.37 3.80 3.14
CA TYR A 97 -2.12 4.39 2.65
C TYR A 97 -1.68 5.61 3.48
N SER A 98 -2.62 6.41 4.00
CA SER A 98 -2.31 7.49 4.95
C SER A 98 -1.70 6.94 6.23
N ASP A 99 -2.28 5.90 6.82
CA ASP A 99 -1.72 5.22 8.01
C ASP A 99 -0.30 4.71 7.73
N LEU A 100 -0.08 4.03 6.59
CA LEU A 100 1.23 3.52 6.20
C LEU A 100 2.26 4.64 6.07
N SER A 101 1.92 5.72 5.34
CA SER A 101 2.83 6.83 5.07
C SER A 101 3.29 7.59 6.32
N GLN A 102 2.53 7.50 7.41
CA GLN A 102 2.80 8.17 8.67
C GLN A 102 3.36 7.24 9.76
N ASP A 103 3.48 5.93 9.49
CA ASP A 103 4.03 4.95 10.43
C ASP A 103 5.54 5.17 10.63
N GLU A 104 5.88 5.79 11.75
CA GLU A 104 7.26 6.11 12.14
C GLU A 104 8.13 4.87 12.29
N ARG A 105 7.52 3.71 12.61
CA ARG A 105 8.23 2.45 12.81
C ARG A 105 8.75 1.94 11.48
N LEU A 106 7.91 1.95 10.44
CA LEU A 106 8.33 1.61 9.08
C LEU A 106 9.36 2.60 8.55
N TYR A 107 9.13 3.90 8.76
CA TYR A 107 10.08 4.94 8.34
C TYR A 107 11.47 4.74 8.99
N ALA A 108 11.50 4.43 10.29
CA ALA A 108 12.75 4.12 11.00
C ALA A 108 13.46 2.89 10.42
N LYS A 109 12.72 1.85 10.03
CA LYS A 109 13.28 0.65 9.40
C LYS A 109 13.90 0.95 8.02
N PHE A 110 13.25 1.74 7.18
CA PHE A 110 13.83 2.18 5.90
C PHE A 110 15.10 3.03 6.09
N LYS A 111 15.09 3.97 7.04
CA LYS A 111 16.30 4.74 7.40
C LYS A 111 17.43 3.86 7.91
N ALA A 112 17.10 2.81 8.68
CA ALA A 112 18.10 1.86 9.17
C ALA A 112 18.75 1.09 8.01
N ILE A 113 17.97 0.65 7.01
CA ILE A 113 18.54 0.06 5.78
C ILE A 113 19.43 1.08 5.10
N GLN A 114 18.95 2.30 4.84
CA GLN A 114 19.69 3.35 4.15
C GLN A 114 21.03 3.70 4.81
N ALA A 115 21.09 3.66 6.15
CA ALA A 115 22.30 3.93 6.94
C ALA A 115 23.22 2.72 7.14
N SER A 116 22.82 1.53 6.67
CA SER A 116 23.56 0.29 6.88
C SER A 116 24.70 0.08 5.86
N MET A 117 25.64 -0.81 6.19
CA MET A 117 26.63 -1.29 5.23
C MET A 117 26.01 -2.10 4.08
N GLU A 118 24.87 -2.76 4.30
CA GLU A 118 24.16 -3.51 3.26
C GLU A 118 23.75 -2.59 2.11
N PHE A 119 23.31 -1.36 2.42
CA PHE A 119 22.89 -0.39 1.40
C PHE A 119 23.96 -0.14 0.34
N ALA A 120 25.23 -0.03 0.75
CA ALA A 120 26.36 0.15 -0.17
C ALA A 120 26.57 -1.05 -1.11
N ASN A 121 26.11 -2.24 -0.72
CA ASN A 121 26.19 -3.48 -1.50
C ASN A 121 24.93 -3.77 -2.33
N LEU A 122 23.84 -3.02 -2.12
CA LEU A 122 22.63 -3.12 -2.93
C LEU A 122 22.89 -2.64 -4.36
N THR A 123 22.13 -3.18 -5.32
CA THR A 123 22.17 -2.69 -6.70
C THR A 123 21.70 -1.24 -6.77
N PRO A 124 22.08 -0.46 -7.81
CA PRO A 124 21.63 0.92 -7.97
C PRO A 124 20.10 1.07 -7.95
N THR A 125 19.37 0.09 -8.51
CA THR A 125 17.91 0.06 -8.49
C THR A 125 17.35 -0.10 -7.08
N GLN A 126 17.89 -1.03 -6.29
CA GLN A 126 17.46 -1.26 -4.91
C GLN A 126 17.77 -0.04 -4.03
N GLN A 127 18.96 0.56 -4.17
CA GLN A 127 19.30 1.81 -3.49
C GLN A 127 18.32 2.93 -3.83
N LYS A 128 17.95 3.05 -5.12
CA LYS A 128 16.98 4.04 -5.58
C LYS A 128 15.60 3.84 -4.96
N ILE A 129 15.15 2.59 -4.85
CA ILE A 129 13.88 2.25 -4.19
C ILE A 129 13.92 2.68 -2.72
N ILE A 130 14.92 2.24 -1.94
CA ILE A 130 15.06 2.64 -0.53
C ILE A 130 15.10 4.16 -0.36
N ASN A 131 15.85 4.87 -1.21
CA ASN A 131 15.93 6.34 -1.15
C ASN A 131 14.58 7.01 -1.46
N ASN A 132 13.82 6.47 -2.42
CA ASN A 132 12.49 6.98 -2.74
C ASN A 132 11.52 6.71 -1.58
N GLU A 133 11.55 5.51 -0.98
CA GLU A 133 10.73 5.19 0.19
C GLU A 133 10.99 6.18 1.33
N VAL A 134 12.26 6.39 1.72
CA VAL A 134 12.63 7.37 2.75
C VAL A 134 12.11 8.79 2.42
N ARG A 135 12.22 9.21 1.16
CA ARG A 135 11.67 10.49 0.69
C ARG A 135 10.15 10.52 0.82
N ASP A 136 9.47 9.45 0.43
CA ASP A 136 8.01 9.40 0.32
C ASP A 136 7.36 9.32 1.72
N PHE A 137 7.98 8.64 2.69
CA PHE A 137 7.58 8.75 4.11
C PHE A 137 7.70 10.18 4.62
N LYS A 138 8.78 10.90 4.27
CA LYS A 138 8.93 12.30 4.67
C LYS A 138 7.84 13.18 4.05
N LEU A 139 7.53 12.99 2.77
CA LEU A 139 6.45 13.69 2.07
C LEU A 139 5.05 13.31 2.57
N GLY A 140 4.89 12.08 3.06
CA GLY A 140 3.69 11.57 3.74
C GLY A 140 3.51 12.08 5.17
N GLY A 141 4.48 12.85 5.68
CA GLY A 141 4.40 13.47 7.00
C GLY A 141 4.84 12.59 8.16
N ALA A 142 5.66 11.55 7.92
CA ALA A 142 6.18 10.68 8.98
C ALA A 142 6.93 11.44 10.09
N GLU A 143 7.57 12.58 9.76
CA GLU A 143 8.31 13.44 10.71
C GLU A 143 7.47 14.56 11.34
N LEU A 144 6.17 14.64 11.01
CA LEU A 144 5.29 15.67 11.57
C LEU A 144 4.92 15.35 13.03
N PRO A 145 4.74 16.38 13.89
CA PRO A 145 4.12 16.20 15.19
C PRO A 145 2.70 15.61 15.09
N ALA A 146 2.22 14.94 16.14
CA ALA A 146 0.94 14.23 16.15
C ALA A 146 -0.26 15.08 15.67
N GLU A 147 -0.34 16.34 16.11
CA GLU A 147 -1.41 17.26 15.68
C GLU A 147 -1.37 17.56 14.17
N GLN A 148 -0.17 17.66 13.60
CA GLN A 148 0.01 17.92 12.17
C GLN A 148 -0.23 16.67 11.31
N LYS A 149 0.05 15.47 11.85
CA LYS A 149 -0.28 14.19 11.21
C LYS A 149 -1.80 14.01 11.05
N ALA A 150 -2.56 14.30 12.10
CA ALA A 150 -4.02 14.26 12.06
C ALA A 150 -4.56 15.21 10.97
N ARG A 151 -4.05 16.44 10.93
CA ARG A 151 -4.44 17.41 9.90
C ARG A 151 -4.08 16.94 8.48
N PHE A 152 -2.90 16.34 8.29
CA PHE A 152 -2.50 15.80 6.99
C PHE A 152 -3.49 14.73 6.52
N LYS A 153 -3.87 13.79 7.41
CA LYS A 153 -4.83 12.73 7.10
C LYS A 153 -6.19 13.28 6.66
N GLU A 154 -6.74 14.26 7.39
CA GLU A 154 -7.99 14.94 7.00
C GLU A 154 -7.92 15.56 5.60
N VAL A 155 -6.79 16.20 5.26
CA VAL A 155 -6.60 16.84 3.95
C VAL A 155 -6.46 15.79 2.85
N SER A 156 -5.71 14.71 3.07
CA SER A 156 -5.58 13.60 2.12
C SER A 156 -6.92 12.94 1.83
N GLU A 157 -7.71 12.67 2.87
CA GLU A 157 -9.07 12.13 2.72
C GLU A 157 -9.96 13.09 1.91
N ALA A 158 -9.92 14.40 2.19
CA ALA A 158 -10.70 15.39 1.47
C ALA A 158 -10.33 15.50 -0.02
N LEU A 159 -9.06 15.32 -0.38
CA LEU A 159 -8.58 15.34 -1.77
C LEU A 159 -8.93 14.06 -2.56
N SER A 160 -9.24 12.97 -1.86
CA SER A 160 -9.59 11.68 -2.48
C SER A 160 -11.09 11.51 -2.78
N LYS A 161 -11.92 12.45 -2.31
CA LYS A 161 -13.37 12.50 -2.57
C LYS A 161 -13.66 13.22 -3.88
#